data_AF-A0A7X8ZIP2-F1
#
_entry.id   AF-A0A7X8ZIP2-F1
#
_cell.length_a   1.000
_cell.length_b   1.000
_cell.length_c   1.000
_cell.angle_alpha   90.00
_cell.angle_beta   90.00
_cell.angle_gamma   90.00
#
_symmetry.space_group_name_H-M   'P 1'
#
loop_
_entity.id
_entity.type
_entity.pdbx_description
1 polymer ?
#
loop_
_entity_poly.entity_id
_entity_poly.type
_entity_poly.pdbx_seq_one_letter_code
_entity_poly.pdbx_strand_id
1 'polypeptide(L)'
;MKKVLFLFLLVFPCLIGTTVNASLMPEYDVLSPKHSAVKTLIDEKGNLRSYLYEEDVFFMNEEGEYEEIDNSLKSTLFSGYHTTQHSDYIVKLPRSINEKKSVSISYMKSSFSITYLDISRSKGEITNSVGPKFAENTESRINYKDIFDDTDLVFDIRSSQFKETLVLKSYQEGFSFEYLLKLDNLELTKKEDGLFQLENEDGDCVFEIEPFYMYDQQGLYSYEIAVLYQEVSDNEFLFTITPSASWLKNENIKYPVEIDPTVTYTMNSSSNFIQDKYCMVGSDYCVDNSRLNVMYDETMIIDDDYDYTLMFSVLNLNTYNIYDYVYDELDSYPGYTIDSIKVYITRRSTSMYSSSVFVQEISNTPGSYTSLNGNSNYVVSYQTSVAVGSTISFDITGEVYKKKKAEIVSLRYRLYPKYVPTRNNVSFYSSESSSSPILEVTYGNWYTPETSTNMNCYGFALGIDQAPNPNGIGSPYYNVTAILNNVIVDLNNWGIEYRVLDAFNSTIYSNEYRIGMRVLYDPLDNKPYSYHFIMQLPNGHWAQKLPSEDSWVLCAGSVDPLDTIWLLRNRPGIPIYDACIGDAIYLAIQIDD
;
A
#
# COMPACT_ATOMS: atom_id res chain seq x y z
N MET A 1 -56.18 17.60 -33.03
CA MET A 1 -56.11 16.18 -33.45
C MET A 1 -55.12 16.02 -34.59
N LYS A 2 -54.01 15.36 -34.28
CA LYS A 2 -52.97 14.67 -35.08
C LYS A 2 -52.98 14.81 -36.61
N LYS A 3 -51.84 15.22 -37.17
CA LYS A 3 -51.21 14.55 -38.32
C LYS A 3 -49.72 14.38 -38.04
N VAL A 4 -49.33 13.12 -37.92
CA VAL A 4 -47.99 12.59 -37.68
C VAL A 4 -47.20 12.70 -38.99
N LEU A 5 -45.99 13.28 -38.94
CA LEU A 5 -45.03 13.23 -40.05
C LEU A 5 -43.97 12.18 -39.68
N PHE A 6 -44.05 11.01 -40.33
CA PHE A 6 -43.01 10.00 -40.29
C PHE A 6 -41.87 10.46 -41.21
N LEU A 7 -40.71 10.80 -40.65
CA LEU A 7 -39.48 10.98 -41.42
C LEU A 7 -38.60 9.75 -41.19
N PHE A 8 -38.48 8.93 -42.24
CA PHE A 8 -37.52 7.84 -42.34
C PHE A 8 -36.11 8.43 -42.39
N LEU A 9 -35.28 8.18 -41.37
CA LEU A 9 -33.84 8.39 -41.44
C LEU A 9 -33.18 7.05 -41.80
N LEU A 10 -32.74 6.93 -43.06
CA LEU A 10 -31.85 5.87 -43.54
C LEU A 10 -30.47 6.10 -42.92
N VAL A 11 -30.07 5.24 -41.97
CA VAL A 11 -28.70 5.20 -41.46
C VAL A 11 -27.90 4.23 -42.34
N PHE A 12 -26.98 4.78 -43.13
CA PHE A 12 -25.90 4.01 -43.76
C PHE A 12 -24.91 3.58 -42.67
N PRO A 13 -24.54 2.28 -42.55
CA PRO A 13 -23.43 1.89 -41.71
C PRO A 13 -22.13 2.24 -42.44
N CYS A 14 -21.49 3.34 -42.03
CA CYS A 14 -20.11 3.61 -42.34
C CYS A 14 -19.26 2.69 -41.46
N LEU A 15 -18.81 1.56 -42.00
CA LEU A 15 -17.76 0.73 -41.39
C LEU A 15 -16.44 1.50 -41.47
N ILE A 16 -16.09 2.20 -40.40
CA ILE A 16 -14.70 2.55 -40.10
C ILE A 16 -14.29 1.55 -39.03
N GLY A 17 -13.51 0.55 -39.46
CA GLY A 17 -12.88 -0.41 -38.56
C GLY A 17 -11.83 0.27 -37.70
N THR A 18 -12.16 0.54 -36.45
CA THR A 18 -11.19 0.63 -35.37
C THR A 18 -11.48 -0.53 -34.43
N THR A 19 -10.76 -1.65 -34.62
CA THR A 19 -10.67 -2.69 -33.59
C THR A 19 -9.89 -2.10 -32.42
N VAL A 20 -10.58 -1.40 -31.54
CA VAL A 20 -10.12 -1.23 -30.17
C VAL A 20 -10.35 -2.61 -29.54
N ASN A 21 -9.28 -3.39 -29.43
CA ASN A 21 -9.24 -4.47 -28.45
C ASN A 21 -9.27 -3.79 -27.08
N ALA A 22 -10.46 -3.37 -26.64
CA ALA A 22 -10.74 -3.31 -25.23
C ALA A 22 -10.68 -4.77 -24.79
N SER A 23 -9.55 -5.17 -24.19
CA SER A 23 -9.57 -6.39 -23.38
C SER A 23 -10.71 -6.18 -22.39
N LEU A 24 -11.79 -6.95 -22.53
CA LEU A 24 -12.80 -7.05 -21.49
C LEU A 24 -12.03 -7.42 -20.22
N MET A 25 -11.95 -6.48 -19.28
CA MET A 25 -11.43 -6.79 -17.96
C MET A 25 -12.28 -7.94 -17.42
N PRO A 26 -11.71 -8.90 -16.68
CA PRO A 26 -12.50 -9.96 -16.07
C PRO A 26 -13.65 -9.33 -15.30
N GLU A 27 -14.86 -9.89 -15.42
CA GLU A 27 -15.96 -9.50 -14.55
C GLU A 27 -15.58 -9.97 -13.14
N TYR A 28 -15.47 -9.01 -12.22
CA TYR A 28 -15.14 -9.26 -10.82
C TYR A 28 -16.37 -8.96 -9.98
N ASP A 29 -16.72 -9.88 -9.10
CA ASP A 29 -17.69 -9.60 -8.04
C ASP A 29 -16.95 -8.95 -6.86
N VAL A 30 -17.42 -7.78 -6.44
CA VAL A 30 -16.95 -7.11 -5.22
C VAL A 30 -17.65 -7.76 -4.03
N LEU A 31 -16.87 -8.32 -3.11
CA LEU A 31 -17.39 -8.94 -1.89
C LEU A 31 -17.67 -7.89 -0.82
N SER A 32 -18.62 -8.17 0.08
CA SER A 32 -18.93 -7.28 1.20
C SER A 32 -17.67 -7.00 2.02
N PRO A 33 -17.28 -5.72 2.19
CA PRO A 33 -16.04 -5.38 2.87
C PRO A 33 -16.14 -5.65 4.37
N LYS A 34 -15.01 -5.99 4.97
CA LYS A 34 -14.83 -6.14 6.43
C LYS A 34 -13.97 -5.03 7.04
N HIS A 35 -13.32 -4.25 6.18
CA HIS A 35 -12.41 -3.17 6.55
C HIS A 35 -12.54 -2.05 5.51
N SER A 36 -12.60 -0.80 5.95
CA SER A 36 -12.84 0.37 5.08
C SER A 36 -11.75 0.57 4.04
N ALA A 37 -10.49 0.29 4.38
CA ALA A 37 -9.36 0.33 3.46
C ALA A 37 -9.09 -0.95 2.65
N VAL A 38 -10.03 -1.92 2.58
CA VAL A 38 -9.79 -3.17 1.84
C VAL A 38 -10.93 -3.55 0.93
N LYS A 39 -10.59 -3.80 -0.35
CA LYS A 39 -11.52 -4.33 -1.35
C LYS A 39 -11.14 -5.75 -1.74
N THR A 40 -12.07 -6.68 -1.56
CA THR A 40 -11.92 -8.07 -1.99
C THR A 40 -12.73 -8.34 -3.25
N LEU A 41 -12.08 -8.91 -4.25
CA LEU A 41 -12.64 -9.27 -5.54
C LEU A 41 -12.54 -10.79 -5.76
N ILE A 42 -13.56 -11.37 -6.37
CA ILE A 42 -13.52 -12.75 -6.88
C ILE A 42 -13.78 -12.73 -8.39
N ASP A 43 -12.94 -13.42 -9.16
CA ASP A 43 -13.17 -13.57 -10.60
C ASP A 43 -14.09 -14.76 -10.92
N GLU A 44 -14.55 -14.86 -12.17
CA GLU A 44 -15.42 -15.96 -12.65
C GLU A 44 -14.85 -17.37 -12.41
N LYS A 45 -13.54 -17.51 -12.22
CA LYS A 45 -12.87 -18.79 -11.96
C LYS A 45 -12.75 -19.09 -10.46
N GLY A 46 -13.24 -18.20 -9.61
CA GLY A 46 -13.08 -18.28 -8.18
C GLY A 46 -11.67 -17.92 -7.71
N ASN A 47 -10.90 -17.10 -8.43
CA ASN A 47 -9.67 -16.55 -7.88
C ASN A 47 -10.01 -15.34 -7.03
N LEU A 48 -9.67 -15.43 -5.74
CA LEU A 48 -9.89 -14.38 -4.77
C LEU A 48 -8.64 -13.46 -4.72
N ARG A 49 -8.88 -12.15 -4.65
CA ARG A 49 -7.83 -11.13 -4.47
C ARG A 49 -8.32 -10.03 -3.54
N SER A 50 -7.46 -9.60 -2.62
CA SER A 50 -7.73 -8.43 -1.79
C SER A 50 -6.72 -7.33 -2.07
N TYR A 51 -7.19 -6.09 -2.10
CA TYR A 51 -6.39 -4.89 -2.29
C TYR A 51 -6.49 -4.05 -1.04
N LEU A 52 -5.38 -3.94 -0.31
CA LEU A 52 -5.30 -3.12 0.91
C LEU A 52 -4.69 -1.78 0.49
N TYR A 53 -5.45 -0.71 0.74
CA TYR A 53 -5.12 0.65 0.35
C TYR A 53 -4.61 1.44 1.56
N GLU A 54 -3.92 2.53 1.31
CA GLU A 54 -3.48 3.46 2.35
C GLU A 54 -4.58 4.40 2.85
N GLU A 55 -5.54 4.71 1.99
CA GLU A 55 -6.74 5.43 2.42
C GLU A 55 -7.94 4.49 2.40
N ASP A 56 -8.95 4.84 3.17
CA ASP A 56 -10.23 4.14 3.14
C ASP A 56 -10.82 4.19 1.72
N VAL A 57 -11.42 3.10 1.26
CA VAL A 57 -12.14 3.02 -0.02
C VAL A 57 -13.63 2.74 0.18
N PHE A 58 -14.01 2.45 1.42
CA PHE A 58 -15.38 2.39 1.91
C PHE A 58 -15.51 3.26 3.16
N PHE A 59 -16.70 3.82 3.38
CA PHE A 59 -17.09 4.47 4.64
C PHE A 59 -18.25 3.70 5.27
N MET A 60 -18.45 3.84 6.58
CA MET A 60 -19.59 3.22 7.27
C MET A 60 -20.77 4.20 7.28
N ASN A 61 -21.91 3.81 6.71
CA ASN A 61 -23.11 4.65 6.71
C ASN A 61 -23.80 4.66 8.09
N GLU A 62 -24.82 5.50 8.26
CA GLU A 62 -25.59 5.62 9.52
C GLU A 62 -26.30 4.31 9.92
N GLU A 63 -26.52 3.38 8.98
CA GLU A 63 -27.14 2.08 9.20
C GLU A 63 -26.12 1.01 9.65
N GLY A 64 -24.82 1.35 9.66
CA GLY A 64 -23.73 0.43 10.02
C GLY A 64 -23.32 -0.51 8.89
N GLU A 65 -23.59 -0.13 7.64
CA GLU A 65 -23.16 -0.84 6.44
C GLU A 65 -22.02 -0.09 5.74
N TYR A 66 -21.09 -0.83 5.16
CA TYR A 66 -20.02 -0.25 4.36
C TYR A 66 -20.53 0.15 2.97
N GLU A 67 -20.22 1.37 2.58
CA GLU A 67 -20.55 1.95 1.30
C GLU A 67 -19.27 2.42 0.58
N GLU A 68 -19.19 2.17 -0.72
CA GLU A 68 -18.01 2.55 -1.50
C GLU A 68 -17.94 4.09 -1.66
N ILE A 69 -16.74 4.63 -1.45
CA ILE A 69 -16.47 6.06 -1.60
C ILE A 69 -16.48 6.43 -3.10
N ASP A 70 -17.31 7.41 -3.46
CA ASP A 70 -17.35 8.09 -4.76
C ASP A 70 -17.17 9.61 -4.57
N ASN A 71 -15.90 10.03 -4.66
CA ASN A 71 -15.48 11.43 -4.65
C ASN A 71 -15.58 12.10 -6.02
N SER A 72 -16.19 11.46 -7.02
CA SER A 72 -16.40 12.06 -8.35
C SER A 72 -17.08 13.43 -8.22
N LEU A 73 -16.50 14.45 -8.82
CA LEU A 73 -17.07 15.79 -8.82
C LEU A 73 -18.14 15.89 -9.91
N LYS A 74 -19.41 16.09 -9.53
CA LYS A 74 -20.51 16.36 -10.47
C LYS A 74 -21.13 17.74 -10.27
N SER A 75 -21.48 18.39 -11.38
CA SER A 75 -22.26 19.63 -11.35
C SER A 75 -23.75 19.33 -11.20
N THR A 76 -24.41 20.00 -10.26
CA THR A 76 -25.87 20.17 -10.34
C THR A 76 -26.19 21.35 -11.26
N LEU A 77 -27.16 21.18 -12.18
CA LEU A 77 -27.44 22.10 -13.30
C LEU A 77 -27.65 23.57 -12.91
N PHE A 78 -27.94 23.87 -11.65
CA PHE A 78 -28.30 25.21 -11.16
C PHE A 78 -27.47 25.73 -9.97
N SER A 79 -26.57 24.94 -9.39
CA SER A 79 -25.84 25.37 -8.18
C SER A 79 -24.68 26.32 -8.48
N GLY A 80 -24.04 26.18 -9.65
CA GLY A 80 -22.78 26.87 -9.92
C GLY A 80 -21.58 26.24 -9.21
N TYR A 81 -21.76 25.05 -8.64
CA TYR A 81 -20.76 24.25 -7.93
C TYR A 81 -20.65 22.82 -8.48
N HIS A 82 -19.53 22.19 -8.21
CA HIS A 82 -19.27 20.76 -8.26
C HIS A 82 -19.29 20.20 -6.84
N THR A 83 -19.79 18.98 -6.68
CA THR A 83 -19.88 18.34 -5.36
C THR A 83 -19.51 16.87 -5.45
N THR A 84 -18.87 16.33 -4.41
CA THR A 84 -18.68 14.90 -4.20
C THR A 84 -20.02 14.17 -4.22
N GLN A 85 -20.03 12.87 -4.53
CA GLN A 85 -21.28 12.11 -4.67
C GLN A 85 -21.59 11.30 -3.42
N HIS A 86 -20.63 10.50 -3.00
CA HIS A 86 -20.81 9.49 -1.97
C HIS A 86 -19.55 9.42 -1.12
N SER A 87 -19.50 10.23 -0.07
CA SER A 87 -18.31 10.38 0.75
C SER A 87 -18.73 10.76 2.15
N ASP A 88 -17.90 10.39 3.12
CA ASP A 88 -18.10 10.71 4.53
C ASP A 88 -18.03 12.23 4.79
N TYR A 89 -17.44 12.97 3.85
CA TYR A 89 -17.40 14.43 3.86
C TYR A 89 -17.81 15.03 2.50
N ILE A 90 -18.29 16.27 2.53
CA ILE A 90 -18.83 16.96 1.36
C ILE A 90 -17.89 18.10 0.96
N VAL A 91 -17.36 18.04 -0.26
CA VAL A 91 -16.61 19.14 -0.87
C VAL A 91 -17.51 19.84 -1.88
N LYS A 92 -17.57 21.17 -1.83
CA LYS A 92 -18.21 22.01 -2.86
C LYS A 92 -17.20 22.96 -3.47
N LEU A 93 -16.99 22.81 -4.77
CA LEU A 93 -16.01 23.54 -5.56
C LEU A 93 -16.70 24.39 -6.63
N PRO A 94 -16.40 25.69 -6.77
CA PRO A 94 -17.01 26.53 -7.79
C PRO A 94 -16.81 26.01 -9.23
N ARG A 95 -17.85 25.96 -10.08
CA ARG A 95 -17.63 25.67 -11.53
C ARG A 95 -16.72 26.68 -12.22
N SER A 96 -16.70 27.89 -11.69
CA SER A 96 -15.69 28.89 -12.00
C SER A 96 -15.41 29.67 -10.73
N ILE A 97 -14.16 29.65 -10.30
CA ILE A 97 -13.68 30.36 -9.11
C ILE A 97 -13.47 31.86 -9.41
N ASN A 98 -13.58 32.69 -8.37
CA ASN A 98 -13.29 34.13 -8.33
C ASN A 98 -13.41 34.59 -6.87
N GLU A 99 -13.05 35.83 -6.60
CA GLU A 99 -13.08 36.48 -5.27
C GLU A 99 -14.43 36.41 -4.51
N LYS A 100 -15.54 36.07 -5.18
CA LYS A 100 -16.90 36.03 -4.59
C LYS A 100 -17.40 34.62 -4.31
N LYS A 101 -16.61 33.60 -4.61
CA LYS A 101 -17.00 32.20 -4.46
C LYS A 101 -16.02 31.48 -3.58
N SER A 102 -16.54 30.87 -2.54
CA SER A 102 -15.77 30.01 -1.66
C SER A 102 -15.71 28.58 -2.16
N VAL A 103 -14.64 27.89 -1.81
CA VAL A 103 -14.59 26.43 -1.70
C VAL A 103 -15.10 26.07 -0.32
N SER A 104 -15.94 25.04 -0.17
CA SER A 104 -16.44 24.64 1.16
C SER A 104 -16.29 23.16 1.40
N ILE A 105 -15.91 22.83 2.62
CA ILE A 105 -15.75 21.49 3.13
C ILE A 105 -16.72 21.33 4.30
N SER A 106 -17.46 20.23 4.34
CA SER A 106 -18.40 19.93 5.42
C SER A 106 -18.26 18.49 5.87
N TYR A 107 -18.21 18.28 7.17
CA TYR A 107 -18.17 16.96 7.80
C TYR A 107 -19.09 16.99 9.02
N MET A 108 -20.02 16.04 9.09
CA MET A 108 -21.09 16.02 10.10
C MET A 108 -21.80 17.39 10.21
N LYS A 109 -21.67 18.08 11.36
CA LYS A 109 -22.26 19.40 11.64
C LYS A 109 -21.28 20.56 11.45
N SER A 110 -20.01 20.27 11.22
CA SER A 110 -18.95 21.26 11.14
C SER A 110 -18.60 21.53 9.68
N SER A 111 -18.26 22.77 9.38
CA SER A 111 -17.82 23.14 8.04
C SER A 111 -16.84 24.30 8.06
N PHE A 112 -16.02 24.39 7.03
CA PHE A 112 -15.24 25.58 6.76
C PHE A 112 -15.30 25.94 5.27
N SER A 113 -14.98 27.18 4.97
CA SER A 113 -14.90 27.65 3.59
C SER A 113 -13.72 28.57 3.37
N ILE A 114 -13.09 28.43 2.20
CA ILE A 114 -11.92 29.19 1.77
C ILE A 114 -12.32 30.09 0.60
N THR A 115 -12.06 31.40 0.72
CA THR A 115 -12.26 32.37 -0.37
C THR A 115 -10.93 33.06 -0.69
N TYR A 116 -10.36 32.77 -1.86
CA TYR A 116 -9.14 33.42 -2.34
C TYR A 116 -9.42 34.86 -2.75
N LEU A 117 -8.50 35.75 -2.40
CA LEU A 117 -8.60 37.17 -2.69
C LEU A 117 -7.76 37.54 -3.92
N ASP A 118 -8.15 38.61 -4.59
CA ASP A 118 -7.44 39.18 -5.75
C ASP A 118 -7.15 38.19 -6.90
N ILE A 119 -7.99 37.16 -7.03
CA ILE A 119 -7.87 36.15 -8.09
C ILE A 119 -8.66 36.52 -9.36
N SER A 120 -8.07 36.17 -10.50
CA SER A 120 -8.77 36.14 -11.78
C SER A 120 -9.84 35.04 -11.81
N ARG A 121 -10.92 35.31 -12.54
CA ARG A 121 -11.97 34.30 -12.75
C ARG A 121 -11.42 33.17 -13.60
N SER A 122 -11.44 31.95 -13.07
CA SER A 122 -11.01 30.75 -13.79
C SER A 122 -12.07 29.66 -13.78
N LYS A 123 -12.17 28.88 -14.86
CA LYS A 123 -13.10 27.75 -14.98
C LYS A 123 -12.41 26.48 -14.52
N GLY A 124 -13.09 25.68 -13.69
CA GLY A 124 -12.56 24.40 -13.24
C GLY A 124 -12.52 23.35 -14.35
N GLU A 125 -11.37 22.71 -14.51
CA GLU A 125 -11.15 21.53 -15.33
C GLU A 125 -11.10 20.29 -14.42
N ILE A 126 -12.07 19.38 -14.56
CA ILE A 126 -12.20 18.21 -13.68
C ILE A 126 -11.58 16.98 -14.32
N THR A 127 -10.88 16.20 -13.49
CA THR A 127 -10.50 14.82 -13.78
C THR A 127 -11.03 13.96 -12.65
N ASN A 128 -12.08 13.17 -12.92
CA ASN A 128 -12.60 12.18 -11.98
C ASN A 128 -11.91 10.83 -12.21
N SER A 129 -12.15 9.89 -11.28
CA SER A 129 -11.74 8.49 -11.40
C SER A 129 -10.22 8.33 -11.50
N VAL A 130 -9.47 9.09 -10.68
CA VAL A 130 -8.00 9.09 -10.69
C VAL A 130 -7.37 8.28 -9.56
N GLY A 131 -8.19 7.76 -8.63
CA GLY A 131 -7.76 7.00 -7.46
C GLY A 131 -7.09 5.67 -7.80
N PRO A 132 -6.71 4.90 -6.77
CA PRO A 132 -5.93 3.69 -6.96
C PRO A 132 -6.71 2.60 -7.72
N LYS A 133 -5.96 1.62 -8.23
CA LYS A 133 -6.49 0.46 -8.98
C LYS A 133 -7.67 -0.18 -8.26
N PHE A 134 -8.80 -0.36 -8.94
CA PHE A 134 -10.07 -0.89 -8.40
C PHE A 134 -10.77 -0.02 -7.37
N ALA A 135 -10.32 1.21 -7.13
CA ALA A 135 -10.96 2.21 -6.28
C ALA A 135 -10.83 3.59 -6.95
N GLU A 136 -11.03 3.66 -8.26
CA GLU A 136 -10.68 4.84 -9.06
C GLU A 136 -11.49 6.08 -8.64
N ASN A 137 -12.73 5.89 -8.20
CA ASN A 137 -13.64 6.99 -7.84
C ASN A 137 -13.37 7.57 -6.45
N THR A 138 -12.45 7.02 -5.67
CA THR A 138 -12.09 7.58 -4.36
C THR A 138 -11.33 8.89 -4.47
N GLU A 139 -10.82 9.21 -5.66
CA GLU A 139 -10.12 10.47 -5.90
C GLU A 139 -10.62 11.24 -7.12
N SER A 140 -10.56 12.56 -7.02
CA SER A 140 -10.87 13.49 -8.11
C SER A 140 -10.02 14.75 -8.00
N ARG A 141 -9.76 15.37 -9.15
CA ARG A 141 -8.98 16.60 -9.26
C ARG A 141 -9.78 17.68 -9.95
N ILE A 142 -9.62 18.93 -9.52
CA ILE A 142 -10.06 20.11 -10.27
C ILE A 142 -8.91 21.11 -10.40
N ASN A 143 -8.68 21.62 -11.61
CA ASN A 143 -7.67 22.64 -11.90
C ASN A 143 -8.35 23.95 -12.33
N TYR A 144 -8.00 25.04 -11.66
CA TYR A 144 -8.30 26.41 -12.05
C TYR A 144 -7.03 27.09 -12.56
N LYS A 145 -6.96 27.30 -13.87
CA LYS A 145 -5.79 27.90 -14.50
C LYS A 145 -5.70 29.40 -14.32
N ASP A 146 -4.47 29.90 -14.15
CA ASP A 146 -4.12 31.32 -14.17
C ASP A 146 -5.03 32.15 -13.24
N ILE A 147 -5.20 31.68 -12.00
CA ILE A 147 -5.95 32.41 -10.96
C ILE A 147 -5.16 33.62 -10.45
N PHE A 148 -3.83 33.52 -10.44
CA PHE A 148 -2.89 34.63 -10.39
C PHE A 148 -2.06 34.62 -11.67
N ASP A 149 -1.22 35.63 -11.87
CA ASP A 149 -0.28 35.64 -12.98
C ASP A 149 0.53 34.34 -12.98
N ASP A 150 0.56 33.63 -14.12
CA ASP A 150 1.31 32.37 -14.35
C ASP A 150 1.22 31.34 -13.19
N THR A 151 0.07 31.27 -12.51
CA THR A 151 -0.14 30.42 -11.33
C THR A 151 -1.51 29.75 -11.39
N ASP A 152 -1.52 28.42 -11.33
CA ASP A 152 -2.75 27.62 -11.27
C ASP A 152 -3.10 27.27 -9.81
N LEU A 153 -4.38 26.99 -9.56
CA LEU A 153 -4.86 26.42 -8.30
C LEU A 153 -5.48 25.06 -8.57
N VAL A 154 -4.95 24.05 -7.90
CA VAL A 154 -5.37 22.65 -8.04
C VAL A 154 -5.93 22.19 -6.70
N PHE A 155 -7.04 21.45 -6.76
CA PHE A 155 -7.54 20.69 -5.62
C PHE A 155 -7.57 19.21 -5.95
N ASP A 156 -7.03 18.41 -5.04
CA ASP A 156 -7.15 16.96 -5.02
C ASP A 156 -8.07 16.55 -3.86
N ILE A 157 -9.15 15.84 -4.20
CA ILE A 157 -10.17 15.36 -3.28
C ILE A 157 -9.94 13.87 -3.14
N ARG A 158 -9.70 13.39 -1.92
CA ARG A 158 -9.33 12.00 -1.60
C ARG A 158 -10.22 11.42 -0.52
N SER A 159 -9.99 10.22 -0.03
CA SER A 159 -10.93 9.61 0.92
C SER A 159 -10.91 10.26 2.29
N SER A 160 -9.74 10.71 2.76
CA SER A 160 -9.58 11.37 4.07
C SER A 160 -8.80 12.68 4.01
N GLN A 161 -8.59 13.22 2.80
CA GLN A 161 -7.77 14.40 2.58
C GLN A 161 -8.36 15.32 1.51
N PHE A 162 -8.14 16.61 1.71
CA PHE A 162 -8.41 17.66 0.75
C PHE A 162 -7.13 18.47 0.59
N LYS A 163 -6.48 18.30 -0.55
CA LYS A 163 -5.18 18.90 -0.82
C LYS A 163 -5.33 20.09 -1.75
N GLU A 164 -4.74 21.20 -1.35
CA GLU A 164 -4.67 22.42 -2.12
C GLU A 164 -3.26 22.56 -2.69
N THR A 165 -3.12 22.95 -3.95
CA THR A 165 -1.81 23.22 -4.52
C THR A 165 -1.85 24.43 -5.45
N LEU A 166 -1.04 25.44 -5.13
CA LEU A 166 -0.70 26.52 -6.05
C LEU A 166 0.49 26.11 -6.90
N VAL A 167 0.29 26.07 -8.22
CA VAL A 167 1.32 25.70 -9.19
C VAL A 167 1.86 26.96 -9.82
N LEU A 168 2.96 27.48 -9.26
CA LEU A 168 3.69 28.63 -9.75
C LEU A 168 4.54 28.21 -10.96
N LYS A 169 4.21 28.66 -12.17
CA LYS A 169 4.86 28.20 -13.41
C LYS A 169 6.17 28.92 -13.72
N SER A 170 6.41 30.08 -13.11
CA SER A 170 7.67 30.83 -13.22
C SER A 170 7.91 31.71 -11.99
N TYR A 171 9.17 32.13 -11.79
CA TYR A 171 9.53 33.01 -10.67
C TYR A 171 8.81 34.36 -10.75
N GLN A 172 8.24 34.79 -9.63
CA GLN A 172 7.57 36.07 -9.46
C GLN A 172 8.13 36.79 -8.23
N GLU A 173 8.73 37.95 -8.46
CA GLU A 173 9.32 38.76 -7.39
C GLU A 173 8.23 39.23 -6.43
N GLY A 174 8.37 38.89 -5.14
CA GLY A 174 7.42 39.28 -4.10
C GLY A 174 6.08 38.53 -4.13
N PHE A 175 6.03 37.34 -4.74
CA PHE A 175 4.82 36.51 -4.75
C PHE A 175 4.28 36.26 -3.34
N SER A 176 3.00 36.57 -3.15
CA SER A 176 2.23 36.36 -1.93
C SER A 176 0.76 36.25 -2.32
N PHE A 177 -0.01 35.51 -1.54
CA PHE A 177 -1.45 35.38 -1.77
C PHE A 177 -2.21 35.35 -0.44
N GLU A 178 -3.49 35.70 -0.53
CA GLU A 178 -4.38 35.79 0.62
C GLU A 178 -5.66 35.00 0.39
N TYR A 179 -6.18 34.42 1.48
CA TYR A 179 -7.51 33.81 1.50
C TYR A 179 -8.21 34.06 2.83
N LEU A 180 -9.54 34.11 2.77
CA LEU A 180 -10.40 34.11 3.95
C LEU A 180 -10.80 32.67 4.29
N LEU A 181 -10.51 32.25 5.52
CA LEU A 181 -10.99 31.03 6.13
C LEU A 181 -12.18 31.37 7.02
N LYS A 182 -13.36 30.87 6.66
CA LYS A 182 -14.57 31.02 7.49
C LYS A 182 -14.97 29.68 8.08
N LEU A 183 -15.22 29.66 9.39
CA LEU A 183 -15.55 28.50 10.18
C LEU A 183 -17.03 28.47 10.57
N ASP A 184 -17.59 27.27 10.68
CA ASP A 184 -18.96 27.01 11.16
C ASP A 184 -18.95 25.77 12.07
N ASN A 185 -19.36 25.95 13.32
CA ASN A 185 -19.23 24.98 14.41
C ASN A 185 -17.79 24.45 14.57
N LEU A 186 -16.81 25.35 14.44
CA LEU A 186 -15.38 25.08 14.58
C LEU A 186 -14.66 26.30 15.19
N GLU A 187 -13.61 26.03 15.96
CA GLU A 187 -12.65 27.02 16.46
C GLU A 187 -11.25 26.76 15.86
N LEU A 188 -10.50 27.83 15.56
CA LEU A 188 -9.14 27.75 15.01
C LEU A 188 -8.10 27.74 16.14
N THR A 189 -7.37 26.64 16.28
CA THR A 189 -6.26 26.50 17.25
C THR A 189 -4.94 26.29 16.52
N LYS A 190 -3.99 27.21 16.68
CA LYS A 190 -2.61 27.03 16.19
C LYS A 190 -1.81 26.15 17.17
N LYS A 191 -1.18 25.10 16.67
CA LYS A 191 -0.28 24.22 17.43
C LYS A 191 1.19 24.59 17.20
N GLU A 192 2.10 23.82 17.82
CA GLU A 192 3.54 23.90 17.56
C GLU A 192 3.82 23.57 16.08
N ASP A 193 4.98 23.99 15.57
CA ASP A 193 5.48 23.68 14.21
C ASP A 193 4.64 24.17 13.01
N GLY A 194 3.66 25.06 13.23
CA GLY A 194 2.90 25.70 12.14
C GLY A 194 1.64 24.95 11.69
N LEU A 195 1.29 23.86 12.39
CA LEU A 195 0.03 23.13 12.25
C LEU A 195 -1.14 23.96 12.80
N PHE A 196 -2.27 23.96 12.11
CA PHE A 196 -3.54 24.49 12.63
C PHE A 196 -4.56 23.37 12.79
N GLN A 197 -5.28 23.37 13.90
CA GLN A 197 -6.41 22.47 14.15
C GLN A 197 -7.72 23.25 14.13
N LEU A 198 -8.74 22.68 13.51
CA LEU A 198 -10.12 23.15 13.57
C LEU A 198 -10.89 22.21 14.50
N GLU A 199 -11.24 22.71 15.69
CA GLU A 199 -11.82 21.93 16.79
C GLU A 199 -13.33 22.20 16.91
N ASN A 200 -14.16 21.20 17.19
CA ASN A 200 -15.59 21.39 17.43
C ASN A 200 -15.89 21.89 18.86
N GLU A 201 -17.17 22.10 19.18
CA GLU A 201 -17.61 22.56 20.51
C GLU A 201 -17.26 21.58 21.66
N ASP A 202 -17.07 20.29 21.35
CA ASP A 202 -16.68 19.25 22.31
C ASP A 202 -15.15 19.23 22.56
N GLY A 203 -14.39 20.02 21.80
CA GLY A 203 -12.92 20.07 21.85
C GLY A 203 -12.24 18.98 21.01
N ASP A 204 -12.99 18.24 20.21
CA ASP A 204 -12.43 17.26 19.29
C ASP A 204 -11.89 17.98 18.05
N CYS A 205 -10.66 17.66 17.66
CA CYS A 205 -10.12 18.10 16.39
C CYS A 205 -10.92 17.44 15.26
N VAL A 206 -11.43 18.24 14.31
CA VAL A 206 -12.20 17.78 13.16
C VAL A 206 -11.41 17.89 11.87
N PHE A 207 -10.58 18.93 11.74
CA PHE A 207 -9.69 19.11 10.60
C PHE A 207 -8.33 19.59 11.06
N GLU A 208 -7.27 19.22 10.36
CA GLU A 208 -5.94 19.79 10.50
C GLU A 208 -5.50 20.44 9.19
N ILE A 209 -4.90 21.61 9.26
CA ILE A 209 -4.24 22.27 8.15
C ILE A 209 -2.74 22.14 8.40
N GLU A 210 -2.10 21.31 7.58
CA GLU A 210 -0.67 21.05 7.69
C GLU A 210 0.18 22.30 7.41
N PRO A 211 1.42 22.36 7.93
CA PRO A 211 2.34 23.44 7.61
C PRO A 211 2.56 23.56 6.10
N PHE A 212 2.56 24.80 5.61
CA PHE A 212 2.88 25.06 4.21
C PHE A 212 4.29 24.63 3.87
N TYR A 213 4.44 23.99 2.72
CA TYR A 213 5.74 23.72 2.11
C TYR A 213 5.66 23.94 0.60
N MET A 214 6.83 24.02 -0.02
CA MET A 214 6.93 24.15 -1.47
C MET A 214 7.95 23.17 -2.03
N TYR A 215 7.75 22.75 -3.28
CA TYR A 215 8.73 21.95 -3.99
C TYR A 215 8.75 22.22 -5.49
N ASP A 216 9.91 22.01 -6.08
CA ASP A 216 10.17 22.24 -7.50
C ASP A 216 9.88 20.98 -8.35
N GLN A 217 9.99 21.12 -9.68
CA GLN A 217 9.74 20.05 -10.64
C GLN A 217 10.69 18.84 -10.47
N GLN A 218 11.90 19.03 -9.95
CA GLN A 218 12.88 17.95 -9.73
C GLN A 218 12.78 17.32 -8.34
N GLY A 219 12.06 17.99 -7.46
CA GLY A 219 11.70 17.56 -6.14
C GLY A 219 12.52 18.11 -4.99
N LEU A 220 13.25 19.19 -5.23
CA LEU A 220 13.78 20.05 -4.17
C LEU A 220 12.61 20.68 -3.42
N TYR A 221 12.66 20.71 -2.09
CA TYR A 221 11.58 21.25 -1.26
C TYR A 221 12.09 22.26 -0.24
N SER A 222 11.18 23.00 0.38
CA SER A 222 11.46 23.92 1.49
C SER A 222 10.20 24.26 2.30
N TYR A 223 10.40 24.46 3.60
CA TYR A 223 9.40 25.00 4.53
C TYR A 223 9.57 26.51 4.76
N GLU A 224 10.42 27.19 3.98
CA GLU A 224 10.63 28.64 4.08
C GLU A 224 9.43 29.41 3.50
N ILE A 225 8.29 29.34 4.19
CA ILE A 225 7.05 30.01 3.84
C ILE A 225 6.55 30.72 5.10
N ALA A 226 6.40 32.05 5.01
CA ALA A 226 5.82 32.81 6.10
C ALA A 226 4.28 32.75 6.02
N VAL A 227 3.66 32.33 7.11
CA VAL A 227 2.20 32.24 7.27
C VAL A 227 1.76 33.23 8.35
N LEU A 228 1.00 34.24 7.96
CA LEU A 228 0.34 35.17 8.88
C LEU A 228 -1.16 34.92 8.86
N TYR A 229 -1.82 35.03 10.01
CA TYR A 229 -3.27 34.96 10.09
C TYR A 229 -3.81 35.97 11.09
N GLN A 230 -4.98 36.53 10.81
CA GLN A 230 -5.67 37.47 11.69
C GLN A 230 -7.18 37.24 11.62
N GLU A 231 -7.86 37.28 12.76
CA GLU A 231 -9.31 37.27 12.80
C GLU A 231 -9.86 38.61 12.29
N VAL A 232 -10.71 38.57 11.27
CA VAL A 232 -11.28 39.77 10.62
C VAL A 232 -12.77 39.94 10.92
N SER A 233 -13.47 38.85 11.23
CA SER A 233 -14.82 38.84 11.78
C SER A 233 -15.04 37.56 12.60
N ASP A 234 -16.18 37.45 13.29
CA ASP A 234 -16.51 36.28 14.12
C ASP A 234 -16.37 34.99 13.31
N ASN A 235 -15.44 34.10 13.74
CA ASN A 235 -15.10 32.85 13.05
C ASN A 235 -14.64 33.01 11.59
N GLU A 236 -14.01 34.14 11.26
CA GLU A 236 -13.45 34.43 9.94
C GLU A 236 -12.04 35.00 10.04
N PHE A 237 -11.09 34.33 9.38
CA PHE A 237 -9.66 34.62 9.47
C PHE A 237 -9.08 34.94 8.10
N LEU A 238 -8.32 36.03 7.98
CA LEU A 238 -7.50 36.32 6.82
C LEU A 238 -6.15 35.64 6.99
N PHE A 239 -5.77 34.78 6.05
CA PHE A 239 -4.44 34.20 5.93
C PHE A 239 -3.65 34.91 4.83
N THR A 240 -2.39 35.21 5.11
CA THR A 240 -1.42 35.75 4.14
C THR A 240 -0.23 34.80 4.07
N ILE A 241 0.00 34.23 2.88
CA ILE A 241 1.04 33.23 2.64
C ILE A 241 2.13 33.85 1.78
N THR A 242 3.39 33.76 2.22
CA THR A 242 4.53 34.39 1.54
C THR A 242 5.70 33.41 1.43
N PRO A 243 5.87 32.74 0.27
CA PRO A 243 7.03 31.90 0.00
C PRO A 243 8.36 32.67 -0.02
N SER A 244 9.45 32.02 0.38
CA SER A 244 10.80 32.60 0.39
C SER A 244 11.32 32.93 -1.02
N ALA A 245 11.51 34.23 -1.28
CA ALA A 245 12.07 34.71 -2.54
C ALA A 245 13.51 34.22 -2.76
N SER A 246 14.31 34.04 -1.70
CA SER A 246 15.69 33.53 -1.81
C SER A 246 15.72 32.09 -2.26
N TRP A 247 14.79 31.25 -1.78
CA TRP A 247 14.68 29.87 -2.23
C TRP A 247 14.19 29.82 -3.68
N LEU A 248 13.09 30.51 -4.00
CA LEU A 248 12.49 30.51 -5.35
C LEU A 248 13.43 31.04 -6.45
N LYS A 249 14.36 31.95 -6.12
CA LYS A 249 15.31 32.55 -7.07
C LYS A 249 16.59 31.72 -7.26
N ASN A 250 16.79 30.67 -6.46
CA ASN A 250 17.99 29.84 -6.54
C ASN A 250 18.07 29.14 -7.90
N GLU A 251 19.25 29.15 -8.53
CA GLU A 251 19.46 28.62 -9.89
C GLU A 251 19.21 27.10 -10.03
N ASN A 252 19.27 26.37 -8.91
CA ASN A 252 18.98 24.94 -8.87
C ASN A 252 17.48 24.64 -8.95
N ILE A 253 16.62 25.58 -8.56
CA ILE A 253 15.16 25.41 -8.59
C ILE A 253 14.64 25.39 -10.01
N LYS A 254 13.82 24.37 -10.32
CA LYS A 254 13.17 24.17 -11.62
C LYS A 254 11.67 24.29 -11.49
N TYR A 255 11.13 25.24 -12.24
CA TYR A 255 9.70 25.46 -12.34
C TYR A 255 8.99 24.40 -13.20
N PRO A 256 7.71 24.10 -12.95
CA PRO A 256 6.85 24.73 -11.95
C PRO A 256 7.24 24.38 -10.50
N VAL A 257 6.94 25.31 -9.58
CA VAL A 257 7.01 25.09 -8.13
C VAL A 257 5.57 24.91 -7.62
N GLU A 258 5.35 23.86 -6.85
CA GLU A 258 4.08 23.55 -6.20
C GLU A 258 4.17 24.01 -4.74
N ILE A 259 3.21 24.84 -4.31
CA ILE A 259 3.06 25.35 -2.94
C ILE A 259 1.79 24.74 -2.37
N ASP A 260 1.90 24.07 -1.23
CA ASP A 260 0.88 23.16 -0.70
C ASP A 260 0.71 23.41 0.81
N PRO A 261 -0.52 23.60 1.29
CA PRO A 261 -0.98 23.01 2.52
C PRO A 261 -1.93 21.83 2.22
N THR A 262 -1.76 20.73 2.95
CA THR A 262 -2.75 19.64 2.92
C THR A 262 -3.71 19.83 4.08
N VAL A 263 -5.02 19.77 3.82
CA VAL A 263 -6.04 19.72 4.87
C VAL A 263 -6.44 18.26 5.09
N THR A 264 -6.15 17.74 6.26
CA THR A 264 -6.54 16.40 6.69
C THR A 264 -7.79 16.47 7.57
N TYR A 265 -8.62 15.44 7.50
CA TYR A 265 -9.83 15.32 8.31
C TYR A 265 -9.50 14.41 9.48
N THR A 266 -9.71 14.88 10.71
CA THR A 266 -9.28 14.20 11.93
C THR A 266 -10.29 13.15 12.36
N MET A 267 -10.67 12.28 11.44
CA MET A 267 -10.85 10.86 11.70
C MET A 267 -9.91 10.18 10.73
N ASN A 268 -8.71 9.85 11.21
CA ASN A 268 -7.69 9.14 10.44
C ASN A 268 -8.34 8.02 9.63
N SER A 269 -7.92 7.88 8.38
CA SER A 269 -8.08 6.64 7.61
C SER A 269 -7.95 5.47 8.57
N SER A 270 -8.92 4.55 8.55
CA SER A 270 -8.81 3.32 9.33
C SER A 270 -7.60 2.49 8.87
N SER A 271 -7.10 2.77 7.66
CA SER A 271 -5.90 2.16 7.15
C SER A 271 -4.68 2.57 7.95
N ASN A 272 -3.91 1.56 8.28
CA ASN A 272 -2.61 1.66 8.91
C ASN A 272 -1.67 0.58 8.34
N PHE A 273 -1.98 0.09 7.13
CA PHE A 273 -1.21 -0.98 6.49
C PHE A 273 0.11 -0.47 5.92
N ILE A 274 0.10 0.72 5.32
CA ILE A 274 1.21 1.32 4.59
C ILE A 274 1.41 2.73 5.11
N GLN A 275 2.66 3.10 5.32
CA GLN A 275 3.10 4.48 5.54
C GLN A 275 4.38 4.68 4.76
N ASP A 276 4.61 5.90 4.29
CA ASP A 276 5.80 6.19 3.52
C ASP A 276 6.44 7.55 3.80
N LYS A 277 7.72 7.64 3.48
CA LYS A 277 8.51 8.86 3.56
C LYS A 277 9.67 8.83 2.59
N TYR A 278 10.28 9.97 2.31
CA TYR A 278 11.62 10.01 1.74
C TYR A 278 12.57 10.81 2.63
N CYS A 279 13.84 10.47 2.54
CA CYS A 279 14.89 11.05 3.35
C CYS A 279 16.06 11.45 2.45
N MET A 280 16.77 12.50 2.86
CA MET A 280 17.97 12.98 2.19
C MET A 280 19.19 12.75 3.07
N VAL A 281 20.25 12.25 2.44
CA VAL A 281 21.54 12.03 3.09
C VAL A 281 22.18 13.34 3.51
N GLY A 282 22.78 13.33 4.70
CA GLY A 282 23.45 14.50 5.26
C GLY A 282 22.55 15.43 6.04
N SER A 283 21.25 15.26 5.87
CA SER A 283 20.22 16.05 6.50
C SER A 283 19.54 15.22 7.60
N ASP A 284 19.14 15.87 8.71
CA ASP A 284 18.20 15.28 9.69
C ASP A 284 16.76 15.26 9.15
N TYR A 285 16.58 15.60 7.86
CA TYR A 285 15.29 15.79 7.24
C TYR A 285 14.81 14.54 6.49
N CYS A 286 13.74 13.95 7.00
CA CYS A 286 12.84 13.09 6.25
C CYS A 286 11.55 13.86 6.02
N VAL A 287 11.03 13.79 4.80
CA VAL A 287 9.75 14.37 4.42
C VAL A 287 8.77 13.22 4.30
N ASP A 288 7.74 13.27 5.13
CA ASP A 288 6.61 12.37 5.02
C ASP A 288 5.77 12.75 3.79
N ASN A 289 5.06 11.78 3.23
CA ASN A 289 3.82 12.06 2.49
C ASN A 289 3.95 13.18 1.44
N SER A 290 4.70 12.97 0.35
CA SER A 290 4.66 13.92 -0.80
C SER A 290 5.11 13.28 -2.10
N ARG A 291 6.12 12.40 -2.02
CA ARG A 291 6.53 11.47 -3.08
C ARG A 291 7.52 10.46 -2.52
N LEU A 292 7.61 9.30 -3.17
CA LEU A 292 8.75 8.43 -2.98
C LEU A 292 9.84 8.86 -3.96
N ASN A 293 11.01 9.24 -3.45
CA ASN A 293 12.12 9.77 -4.23
C ASN A 293 13.39 8.94 -4.03
N VAL A 294 14.00 8.58 -5.15
CA VAL A 294 15.24 7.82 -5.23
C VAL A 294 16.18 8.57 -6.16
N MET A 295 17.21 9.21 -5.59
CA MET A 295 18.12 10.05 -6.35
C MET A 295 19.57 9.89 -5.89
N TYR A 296 20.48 9.89 -6.86
CA TYR A 296 21.90 10.11 -6.68
C TYR A 296 22.39 11.12 -7.73
N ASP A 297 22.99 12.20 -7.26
CA ASP A 297 23.47 13.30 -8.11
C ASP A 297 24.75 13.93 -7.55
N GLU A 298 25.87 13.78 -8.26
CA GLU A 298 27.15 14.44 -7.94
C GLU A 298 27.20 15.91 -8.40
N THR A 299 26.23 16.37 -9.19
CA THR A 299 26.21 17.73 -9.75
C THR A 299 25.29 18.69 -9.01
N MET A 300 24.38 18.15 -8.21
CA MET A 300 23.45 18.91 -7.39
C MET A 300 23.85 18.73 -5.94
N ILE A 301 24.39 19.79 -5.33
CA ILE A 301 24.83 19.81 -3.94
C ILE A 301 23.84 20.70 -3.19
N ILE A 302 23.00 20.09 -2.35
CA ILE A 302 22.02 20.80 -1.51
C ILE A 302 22.63 21.11 -0.13
N ASP A 303 23.61 20.32 0.30
CA ASP A 303 24.29 20.43 1.58
C ASP A 303 25.80 20.54 1.34
N ASP A 304 26.40 21.64 1.82
CA ASP A 304 27.82 21.98 1.60
C ASP A 304 28.80 20.97 2.25
N ASP A 305 28.33 20.13 3.18
CA ASP A 305 29.15 19.09 3.81
C ASP A 305 29.32 17.82 2.93
N TYR A 306 28.66 17.75 1.77
CA TYR A 306 28.65 16.56 0.90
C TYR A 306 29.02 16.88 -0.57
N ASP A 307 29.83 16.01 -1.18
CA ASP A 307 30.18 16.10 -2.61
C ASP A 307 29.07 15.61 -3.56
N TYR A 308 27.93 15.17 -3.02
CA TYR A 308 26.81 14.60 -3.78
C TYR A 308 25.50 14.70 -2.99
N THR A 309 24.36 14.70 -3.69
CA THR A 309 23.04 14.48 -3.08
C THR A 309 22.62 13.02 -3.25
N LEU A 310 22.19 12.39 -2.15
CA LEU A 310 21.52 11.09 -2.16
C LEU A 310 20.15 11.20 -1.47
N MET A 311 19.10 10.76 -2.16
CA MET A 311 17.75 10.60 -1.60
C MET A 311 17.30 9.14 -1.68
N PHE A 312 16.62 8.69 -0.65
CA PHE A 312 16.03 7.35 -0.59
C PHE A 312 14.65 7.40 0.05
N SER A 313 13.77 6.49 -0.34
CA SER A 313 12.44 6.36 0.26
C SER A 313 12.37 5.22 1.25
N VAL A 314 11.44 5.30 2.19
CA VAL A 314 11.15 4.26 3.15
C VAL A 314 9.66 3.97 3.16
N LEU A 315 9.33 2.71 2.92
CA LEU A 315 8.01 2.15 3.13
C LEU A 315 8.00 1.46 4.49
N ASN A 316 7.01 1.77 5.32
CA ASN A 316 6.74 1.13 6.60
C ASN A 316 5.41 0.40 6.52
N LEU A 317 5.45 -0.92 6.68
CA LEU A 317 4.29 -1.80 6.57
C LEU A 317 3.92 -2.35 7.95
N ASN A 318 2.66 -2.24 8.33
CA ASN A 318 2.17 -2.78 9.60
C ASN A 318 1.85 -4.27 9.46
N THR A 319 2.80 -5.10 9.89
CA THR A 319 2.75 -6.55 9.70
C THR A 319 1.61 -7.21 10.47
N TYR A 320 1.24 -6.65 11.63
CA TYR A 320 0.14 -7.19 12.45
C TYR A 320 -1.18 -7.01 11.73
N ASN A 321 -1.46 -5.78 11.28
CA ASN A 321 -2.74 -5.49 10.65
C ASN A 321 -2.86 -6.18 9.29
N ILE A 322 -1.77 -6.22 8.52
CA ILE A 322 -1.71 -6.99 7.27
C ILE A 322 -1.99 -8.47 7.55
N TYR A 323 -1.28 -9.08 8.52
CA TYR A 323 -1.45 -10.50 8.84
C TYR A 323 -2.87 -10.80 9.34
N ASP A 324 -3.36 -10.03 10.31
CA ASP A 324 -4.66 -10.25 10.94
C ASP A 324 -5.79 -10.11 9.93
N TYR A 325 -5.79 -9.06 9.11
CA TYR A 325 -6.78 -8.92 8.03
C TYR A 325 -6.73 -10.11 7.05
N VAL A 326 -5.54 -10.45 6.56
CA VAL A 326 -5.40 -11.49 5.53
C VAL A 326 -5.87 -12.85 6.04
N TYR A 327 -5.65 -13.15 7.31
CA TYR A 327 -6.09 -14.38 7.96
C TYR A 327 -7.58 -14.37 8.32
N ASP A 328 -8.12 -13.28 8.84
CA ASP A 328 -9.55 -13.12 9.07
C ASP A 328 -10.35 -13.21 7.76
N GLU A 329 -9.75 -12.75 6.66
CA GLU A 329 -10.29 -12.91 5.31
C GLU A 329 -10.29 -14.39 4.90
N LEU A 330 -9.15 -15.09 5.04
CA LEU A 330 -9.06 -16.54 4.78
C LEU A 330 -10.09 -17.35 5.57
N ASP A 331 -10.31 -17.03 6.84
CA ASP A 331 -11.25 -17.75 7.71
C ASP A 331 -12.70 -17.72 7.18
N SER A 332 -13.04 -16.69 6.39
CA SER A 332 -14.34 -16.58 5.74
C SER A 332 -14.43 -17.34 4.41
N TYR A 333 -13.29 -17.77 3.85
CA TYR A 333 -13.20 -18.48 2.58
C TYR A 333 -12.46 -19.81 2.74
N PRO A 334 -13.10 -20.82 3.38
CA PRO A 334 -12.47 -22.12 3.59
C PRO A 334 -12.06 -22.77 2.27
N GLY A 335 -10.83 -23.30 2.22
CA GLY A 335 -10.25 -23.93 1.03
C GLY A 335 -9.30 -23.03 0.24
N TYR A 336 -9.25 -21.72 0.55
CA TYR A 336 -8.23 -20.83 0.02
C TYR A 336 -6.99 -20.82 0.89
N THR A 337 -5.86 -20.46 0.27
CA THR A 337 -4.60 -20.19 0.94
C THR A 337 -3.98 -18.91 0.42
N ILE A 338 -3.12 -18.28 1.21
CA ILE A 338 -2.36 -17.11 0.75
C ILE A 338 -1.31 -17.60 -0.24
N ASP A 339 -1.41 -17.14 -1.48
CA ASP A 339 -0.42 -17.42 -2.52
C ASP A 339 0.69 -16.37 -2.50
N SER A 340 0.31 -15.09 -2.51
CA SER A 340 1.27 -13.99 -2.39
C SER A 340 0.67 -12.74 -1.75
N ILE A 341 1.55 -11.92 -1.18
CA ILE A 341 1.30 -10.58 -0.64
C ILE A 341 2.36 -9.71 -1.31
N LYS A 342 1.93 -8.84 -2.22
CA LYS A 342 2.84 -8.02 -3.03
C LYS A 342 2.58 -6.54 -2.80
N VAL A 343 3.65 -5.79 -2.60
CA VAL A 343 3.61 -4.33 -2.63
C VAL A 343 3.72 -3.89 -4.08
N TYR A 344 2.83 -3.00 -4.52
CA TYR A 344 2.92 -2.32 -5.81
C TYR A 344 3.14 -0.83 -5.59
N ILE A 345 4.10 -0.26 -6.32
CA ILE A 345 4.37 1.18 -6.34
C ILE A 345 4.44 1.69 -7.78
N THR A 346 3.88 2.87 -8.03
CA THR A 346 3.65 3.39 -9.38
C THR A 346 4.66 4.48 -9.72
N ARG A 347 5.29 4.41 -10.90
CA ARG A 347 6.30 5.37 -11.35
C ARG A 347 5.65 6.72 -11.73
N ARG A 348 6.21 7.84 -11.22
CA ARG A 348 5.77 9.23 -11.51
C ARG A 348 6.67 9.97 -12.51
N SER A 349 8.00 9.88 -12.39
CA SER A 349 8.93 10.72 -13.18
C SER A 349 9.30 10.17 -14.56
N THR A 350 9.42 11.07 -15.56
CA THR A 350 9.91 10.82 -16.94
C THR A 350 11.42 10.90 -17.09
N SER A 351 12.21 10.91 -16.00
CA SER A 351 13.69 11.01 -16.02
C SER A 351 14.29 10.44 -17.31
N MET A 352 15.00 11.30 -18.06
CA MET A 352 15.62 10.94 -19.34
C MET A 352 16.82 10.00 -19.17
N TYR A 353 17.16 9.64 -17.92
CA TYR A 353 18.32 8.86 -17.57
C TYR A 353 17.95 7.43 -17.16
N SER A 354 18.92 6.54 -17.32
CA SER A 354 18.85 5.17 -16.85
C SER A 354 18.85 5.10 -15.33
N SER A 355 17.67 5.06 -14.72
CA SER A 355 17.53 4.93 -13.26
C SER A 355 17.37 3.46 -12.85
N SER A 356 18.06 3.07 -11.78
CA SER A 356 17.89 1.77 -11.10
C SER A 356 17.55 2.01 -9.65
N VAL A 357 16.52 1.32 -9.17
CA VAL A 357 16.03 1.36 -7.79
C VAL A 357 16.23 0.00 -7.17
N PHE A 358 16.83 -0.02 -6.00
CA PHE A 358 16.98 -1.18 -5.15
C PHE A 358 16.00 -1.08 -3.99
N VAL A 359 15.39 -2.20 -3.62
CA VAL A 359 14.59 -2.34 -2.41
C VAL A 359 15.46 -3.05 -1.38
N GLN A 360 15.40 -2.71 -0.10
CA GLN A 360 16.11 -3.44 0.95
C GLN A 360 15.36 -3.34 2.27
N GLU A 361 15.18 -4.48 2.94
CA GLU A 361 14.66 -4.50 4.30
C GLU A 361 15.65 -3.83 5.27
N ILE A 362 15.14 -2.94 6.13
CA ILE A 362 15.93 -2.24 7.14
C ILE A 362 15.34 -2.46 8.54
N SER A 363 16.21 -2.53 9.55
CA SER A 363 15.78 -2.74 10.95
C SER A 363 15.57 -1.43 11.72
N ASN A 364 16.23 -0.35 11.31
CA ASN A 364 16.30 0.90 12.08
C ASN A 364 15.28 1.93 11.57
N THR A 365 14.87 2.84 12.44
CA THR A 365 14.11 4.03 12.05
C THR A 365 15.04 5.00 11.30
N PRO A 366 14.66 5.54 10.13
CA PRO A 366 15.46 6.55 9.45
C PRO A 366 15.53 7.82 10.32
N GLY A 367 16.75 8.23 10.67
CA GLY A 367 17.00 9.41 11.50
C GLY A 367 18.46 9.87 11.46
N SER A 368 19.38 9.03 10.99
CA SER A 368 20.69 9.48 10.48
C SER A 368 21.15 8.52 9.39
N TYR A 369 21.54 9.06 8.23
CA TYR A 369 22.04 8.27 7.09
C TYR A 369 23.16 7.29 7.48
N THR A 370 23.99 7.66 8.46
CA THR A 370 25.15 6.90 8.91
C THR A 370 24.82 5.66 9.73
N SER A 371 23.54 5.40 10.07
CA SER A 371 23.13 4.27 10.91
C SER A 371 22.19 3.26 10.25
N LEU A 372 22.02 3.32 8.92
CA LEU A 372 21.19 2.36 8.19
C LEU A 372 21.88 0.99 8.09
N ASN A 373 21.66 0.16 9.10
CA ASN A 373 21.96 -1.28 9.07
C ASN A 373 20.79 -2.02 8.41
N GLY A 374 21.10 -3.01 7.57
CA GLY A 374 20.08 -3.87 6.97
C GLY A 374 20.69 -5.12 6.34
N ASN A 375 20.02 -6.25 6.52
CA ASN A 375 20.33 -7.47 5.78
C ASN A 375 19.58 -7.42 4.45
N SER A 376 20.29 -7.53 3.33
CA SER A 376 19.65 -7.55 2.00
C SER A 376 19.13 -8.96 1.70
N ASN A 377 17.82 -9.15 1.63
CA ASN A 377 17.22 -10.38 1.09
C ASN A 377 16.55 -10.18 -0.27
N TYR A 378 16.23 -8.94 -0.64
CA TYR A 378 15.51 -8.64 -1.87
C TYR A 378 16.31 -7.62 -2.68
N VAL A 379 16.80 -7.98 -3.87
CA VAL A 379 17.45 -7.06 -4.81
C VAL A 379 16.59 -7.06 -6.08
N VAL A 380 15.80 -6.01 -6.26
CA VAL A 380 15.22 -5.74 -7.58
C VAL A 380 16.05 -4.66 -8.23
N SER A 381 16.52 -4.90 -9.46
CA SER A 381 17.23 -3.91 -10.26
C SER A 381 16.40 -3.56 -11.48
N TYR A 382 16.01 -2.29 -11.62
CA TYR A 382 15.24 -1.81 -12.76
C TYR A 382 16.13 -1.24 -13.87
N GLN A 383 15.73 -1.47 -15.13
CA GLN A 383 16.32 -0.85 -16.32
C GLN A 383 15.32 0.11 -17.01
N THR A 384 15.67 1.39 -17.01
CA THR A 384 15.55 2.47 -18.04
C THR A 384 14.34 2.66 -18.97
N SER A 385 13.55 1.65 -19.34
CA SER A 385 12.54 1.78 -20.43
C SER A 385 11.08 1.77 -19.96
N VAL A 386 10.81 1.85 -18.65
CA VAL A 386 9.45 1.71 -18.14
C VAL A 386 8.69 3.05 -18.22
N ALA A 387 7.53 3.10 -18.85
CA ALA A 387 6.77 4.35 -19.02
C ALA A 387 6.30 4.94 -17.68
N VAL A 388 6.04 6.25 -17.61
CA VAL A 388 5.31 6.84 -16.47
C VAL A 388 3.96 6.13 -16.31
N GLY A 389 3.54 5.92 -15.06
CA GLY A 389 2.36 5.12 -14.72
C GLY A 389 2.62 3.61 -14.66
N SER A 390 3.83 3.14 -14.97
CA SER A 390 4.18 1.73 -14.77
C SER A 390 4.27 1.39 -13.29
N THR A 391 3.73 0.25 -12.89
CA THR A 391 3.89 -0.29 -11.55
C THR A 391 5.10 -1.19 -11.48
N ILE A 392 5.72 -1.21 -10.30
CA ILE A 392 6.71 -2.20 -9.92
C ILE A 392 6.25 -2.91 -8.66
N SER A 393 6.63 -4.17 -8.48
CA SER A 393 6.23 -4.93 -7.30
C SER A 393 7.32 -5.79 -6.70
N PHE A 394 7.16 -6.08 -5.42
CA PHE A 394 7.99 -7.02 -4.67
C PHE A 394 7.12 -7.83 -3.72
N ASP A 395 7.48 -9.10 -3.57
CA ASP A 395 6.77 -10.06 -2.73
C ASP A 395 7.28 -9.94 -1.29
N ILE A 396 6.35 -9.87 -0.34
CA ILE A 396 6.62 -9.73 1.09
C ILE A 396 5.96 -10.85 1.91
N THR A 397 5.47 -11.91 1.26
CA THR A 397 4.71 -12.97 1.95
C THR A 397 5.54 -13.62 3.05
N GLY A 398 6.78 -14.02 2.76
CA GLY A 398 7.66 -14.62 3.76
C GLY A 398 7.94 -13.69 4.94
N GLU A 399 8.14 -12.41 4.66
CA GLU A 399 8.49 -11.39 5.64
C GLU A 399 7.32 -11.06 6.57
N VAL A 400 6.09 -10.94 6.07
CA VAL A 400 4.90 -10.71 6.90
C VAL A 400 4.76 -11.82 7.95
N TYR A 401 4.91 -13.09 7.55
CA TYR A 401 4.87 -14.24 8.45
C TYR A 401 5.99 -14.20 9.49
N LYS A 402 7.23 -14.02 9.04
CA LYS A 402 8.41 -13.92 9.92
C LYS A 402 8.25 -12.82 10.96
N LYS A 403 7.76 -11.64 10.56
CA LYS A 403 7.59 -10.50 11.45
C LYS A 403 6.45 -10.71 12.43
N LYS A 404 5.32 -11.27 12.00
CA LYS A 404 4.23 -11.64 12.92
C LYS A 404 4.71 -12.62 13.99
N LYS A 405 5.41 -13.68 13.60
CA LYS A 405 5.97 -14.68 14.54
C LYS A 405 7.00 -14.08 15.50
N ALA A 406 7.82 -13.14 15.03
CA ALA A 406 8.81 -12.45 15.85
C ALA A 406 8.22 -11.30 16.68
N GLU A 407 6.91 -11.10 16.66
CA GLU A 407 6.21 -9.99 17.31
C GLU A 407 6.70 -8.59 16.89
N ILE A 408 7.16 -8.47 15.64
CA ILE A 408 7.66 -7.22 15.07
C ILE A 408 6.53 -6.55 14.29
N VAL A 409 6.07 -5.39 14.77
CA VAL A 409 4.94 -4.62 14.19
C VAL A 409 5.28 -3.97 12.85
N SER A 410 6.53 -3.57 12.65
CA SER A 410 6.94 -2.80 11.48
C SER A 410 7.87 -3.60 10.56
N LEU A 411 7.46 -3.79 9.31
CA LEU A 411 8.32 -4.24 8.22
C LEU A 411 8.70 -3.04 7.37
N ARG A 412 9.99 -2.70 7.34
CA ARG A 412 10.48 -1.49 6.66
C ARG A 412 11.34 -1.82 5.46
N TYR A 413 11.07 -1.14 4.36
CA TYR A 413 11.85 -1.23 3.14
C TYR A 413 12.39 0.13 2.75
N ARG A 414 13.70 0.23 2.51
CA ARG A 414 14.27 1.38 1.81
C ARG A 414 14.30 1.16 0.30
N LEU A 415 14.02 2.22 -0.45
CA LEU A 415 14.19 2.32 -1.88
C LEU A 415 15.37 3.25 -2.16
N TYR A 416 16.41 2.77 -2.81
CA TYR A 416 17.66 3.53 -2.98
C TYR A 416 18.26 3.36 -4.38
N PRO A 417 19.03 4.34 -4.88
CA PRO A 417 19.55 4.30 -6.24
C PRO A 417 20.76 3.38 -6.36
N LYS A 418 21.07 2.96 -7.59
CA LYS A 418 22.44 2.52 -7.92
C LYS A 418 23.39 3.70 -7.77
N TYR A 419 24.49 3.51 -7.04
CA TYR A 419 25.63 4.42 -7.11
C TYR A 419 26.28 4.30 -8.49
N VAL A 420 26.11 5.32 -9.33
CA VAL A 420 26.69 5.39 -10.68
C VAL A 420 27.28 6.77 -10.90
N PRO A 421 28.36 6.92 -11.70
CA PRO A 421 28.99 8.23 -12.00
C PRO A 421 28.11 9.20 -12.81
N THR A 422 26.86 8.84 -13.08
CA THR A 422 25.90 9.62 -13.87
C THR A 422 24.65 9.84 -13.03
N ARG A 423 23.88 10.90 -13.31
CA ARG A 423 22.63 11.20 -12.60
C ARG A 423 21.66 10.00 -12.59
N ASN A 424 21.25 9.55 -11.40
CA ASN A 424 20.14 8.61 -11.20
C ASN A 424 19.03 9.36 -10.47
N ASN A 425 17.86 9.49 -11.09
CA ASN A 425 16.72 10.15 -10.48
C ASN A 425 15.46 9.43 -10.93
N VAL A 426 14.68 8.94 -9.97
CA VAL A 426 13.39 8.33 -10.21
C VAL A 426 12.49 8.58 -9.01
N SER A 427 11.27 9.00 -9.30
CA SER A 427 10.23 9.17 -8.30
C SER A 427 9.05 8.25 -8.58
N PHE A 428 8.46 7.79 -7.49
CA PHE A 428 7.21 7.06 -7.45
C PHE A 428 6.17 7.89 -6.73
N TYR A 429 4.92 7.57 -7.03
CA TYR A 429 3.77 8.04 -6.29
C TYR A 429 3.86 7.56 -4.83
N SER A 430 3.61 8.47 -3.90
CA SER A 430 3.51 8.20 -2.46
C SER A 430 2.05 8.08 -2.04
N SER A 431 1.88 7.84 -0.76
CA SER A 431 0.66 8.02 0.02
C SER A 431 -0.24 9.17 -0.37
N GLU A 432 0.33 10.36 -0.57
CA GLU A 432 -0.37 11.59 -0.96
C GLU A 432 -0.91 11.64 -2.39
N SER A 433 -0.96 10.52 -3.09
CA SER A 433 -1.31 10.55 -4.51
C SER A 433 -2.28 9.46 -4.92
N SER A 434 -2.97 9.76 -6.00
CA SER A 434 -3.97 8.91 -6.61
C SER A 434 -3.47 7.57 -7.14
N SER A 435 -2.15 7.41 -7.24
CA SER A 435 -1.47 6.17 -7.60
C SER A 435 -0.56 5.67 -6.47
N SER A 436 -1.00 5.89 -5.23
CA SER A 436 -0.32 5.52 -4.00
C SER A 436 0.08 4.04 -3.96
N PRO A 437 1.05 3.67 -3.12
CA PRO A 437 1.38 2.27 -2.88
C PRO A 437 0.14 1.45 -2.50
N ILE A 438 0.02 0.25 -3.06
CA ILE A 438 -1.04 -0.70 -2.70
C ILE A 438 -0.45 -2.07 -2.37
N LEU A 439 -1.11 -2.81 -1.48
CA LEU A 439 -0.83 -4.21 -1.24
C LEU A 439 -1.88 -5.06 -1.97
N GLU A 440 -1.42 -6.02 -2.78
CA GLU A 440 -2.27 -7.03 -3.40
C GLU A 440 -2.02 -8.36 -2.70
N VAL A 441 -3.09 -8.96 -2.18
CA VAL A 441 -3.10 -10.30 -1.62
C VAL A 441 -3.79 -11.20 -2.63
N THR A 442 -3.08 -12.22 -3.10
CA THR A 442 -3.64 -13.25 -3.98
C THR A 442 -3.86 -14.51 -3.18
N TYR A 443 -5.04 -15.12 -3.34
CA TYR A 443 -5.38 -16.37 -2.71
C TYR A 443 -5.47 -17.51 -3.75
N GLY A 444 -4.92 -18.67 -3.41
CA GLY A 444 -4.89 -19.85 -4.27
C GLY A 444 -5.85 -20.94 -3.81
N ASN A 445 -6.57 -21.55 -4.78
CA ASN A 445 -7.50 -22.67 -4.60
C ASN A 445 -7.05 -23.93 -5.37
N TRP A 446 -5.73 -24.15 -5.46
CA TRP A 446 -5.15 -25.13 -6.40
C TRP A 446 -4.91 -26.51 -5.79
N TYR A 447 -5.39 -26.74 -4.56
CA TYR A 447 -5.09 -27.95 -3.81
C TYR A 447 -6.31 -28.86 -3.71
N THR A 448 -6.21 -30.07 -4.28
CA THR A 448 -7.18 -31.14 -4.01
C THR A 448 -6.77 -31.86 -2.73
N PRO A 449 -7.58 -31.82 -1.67
CA PRO A 449 -7.23 -32.49 -0.43
C PRO A 449 -7.11 -34.01 -0.59
N GLU A 450 -6.03 -34.57 -0.06
CA GLU A 450 -5.94 -35.97 0.32
C GLU A 450 -6.83 -36.26 1.53
N THR A 451 -7.86 -37.09 1.32
CA THR A 451 -8.94 -37.39 2.28
C THR A 451 -8.77 -38.73 2.98
N SER A 452 -7.78 -39.54 2.59
CA SER A 452 -7.51 -40.86 3.17
C SER A 452 -7.24 -40.73 4.67
N THR A 453 -8.07 -41.39 5.47
CA THR A 453 -7.89 -41.44 6.93
C THR A 453 -6.84 -42.46 7.36
N ASN A 454 -6.39 -43.31 6.43
CA ASN A 454 -5.34 -44.31 6.64
C ASN A 454 -3.93 -43.73 6.54
N MET A 455 -3.81 -42.45 6.19
CA MET A 455 -2.54 -41.77 5.95
C MET A 455 -2.32 -40.70 7.03
N ASN A 456 -1.13 -40.70 7.63
CA ASN A 456 -0.71 -39.65 8.56
C ASN A 456 0.22 -38.64 7.85
N CYS A 457 0.70 -37.62 8.57
CA CYS A 457 1.60 -36.62 8.01
C CYS A 457 2.86 -37.19 7.34
N TYR A 458 3.43 -38.28 7.89
CA TYR A 458 4.65 -38.90 7.36
C TYR A 458 4.39 -39.68 6.08
N GLY A 459 3.33 -40.49 6.05
CA GLY A 459 2.88 -41.17 4.82
C GLY A 459 2.52 -40.17 3.73
N PHE A 460 1.80 -39.11 4.09
CA PHE A 460 1.44 -38.03 3.17
C PHE A 460 2.67 -37.35 2.56
N ALA A 461 3.64 -36.97 3.39
CA ALA A 461 4.85 -36.32 2.89
C ALA A 461 5.66 -37.25 1.97
N LEU A 462 5.65 -38.56 2.20
CA LEU A 462 6.36 -39.53 1.36
C LEU A 462 5.56 -40.08 0.17
N GLY A 463 4.30 -39.66 -0.01
CA GLY A 463 3.42 -40.24 -1.03
C GLY A 463 3.05 -41.71 -0.78
N ILE A 464 3.06 -42.16 0.48
CA ILE A 464 2.76 -43.53 0.89
C ILE A 464 1.34 -43.58 1.46
N ASP A 465 0.47 -44.41 0.88
CA ASP A 465 -0.94 -44.59 1.32
C ASP A 465 -1.09 -45.47 2.58
N GLN A 466 -0.33 -45.13 3.62
CA GLN A 466 -0.37 -45.73 4.95
C GLN A 466 -0.01 -44.68 6.01
N ALA A 467 -0.16 -45.02 7.29
CA ALA A 467 0.24 -44.19 8.41
C ALA A 467 1.49 -44.77 9.12
N PRO A 468 2.66 -44.87 8.44
CA PRO A 468 3.87 -45.30 9.10
C PRO A 468 4.31 -44.27 10.15
N ASN A 469 4.99 -44.73 11.20
CA ASN A 469 5.79 -43.86 12.05
C ASN A 469 7.27 -44.13 11.73
N PRO A 470 8.15 -43.11 11.70
CA PRO A 470 9.56 -43.29 11.39
C PRO A 470 10.19 -44.41 12.22
N ASN A 471 10.57 -45.52 11.57
CA ASN A 471 11.09 -46.75 12.17
C ASN A 471 10.34 -47.21 13.45
N GLY A 472 9.01 -47.03 13.50
CA GLY A 472 8.19 -47.43 14.64
C GLY A 472 8.44 -46.66 15.93
N ILE A 473 9.05 -45.46 15.90
CA ILE A 473 9.20 -44.61 17.08
C ILE A 473 7.84 -44.38 17.74
N GLY A 474 7.75 -44.76 19.02
CA GLY A 474 6.73 -44.31 19.95
C GLY A 474 7.29 -43.25 20.93
N SER A 475 6.39 -42.44 21.48
CA SER A 475 6.65 -41.39 22.48
C SER A 475 7.53 -41.84 23.66
N PRO A 476 8.45 -41.03 24.23
CA PRO A 476 8.57 -39.56 24.11
C PRO A 476 10.03 -39.04 23.93
N TYR A 477 10.75 -39.44 22.87
CA TYR A 477 12.11 -38.90 22.63
C TYR A 477 12.28 -38.43 21.18
N TYR A 478 11.89 -37.18 20.93
CA TYR A 478 11.77 -36.60 19.60
C TYR A 478 12.74 -35.44 19.40
N ASN A 479 14.06 -35.64 19.51
CA ASN A 479 14.95 -34.61 18.96
C ASN A 479 15.06 -34.81 17.44
N VAL A 480 15.34 -33.72 16.72
CA VAL A 480 15.33 -33.68 15.25
C VAL A 480 16.28 -34.73 14.65
N THR A 481 17.46 -34.89 15.25
CA THR A 481 18.48 -35.86 14.81
C THR A 481 18.03 -37.30 14.94
N ALA A 482 17.35 -37.64 16.04
CA ALA A 482 16.85 -38.99 16.27
C ALA A 482 15.76 -39.35 15.26
N ILE A 483 14.82 -38.43 14.99
CA ILE A 483 13.77 -38.70 13.99
C ILE A 483 14.39 -38.80 12.60
N LEU A 484 15.30 -37.90 12.24
CA LEU A 484 16.02 -37.96 10.96
C LEU A 484 16.69 -39.32 10.75
N ASN A 485 17.41 -39.83 11.75
CA ASN A 485 18.08 -41.13 11.63
C ASN A 485 17.08 -42.27 11.35
N ASN A 486 15.88 -42.21 11.92
CA ASN A 486 14.85 -43.21 11.69
C ASN A 486 14.17 -43.03 10.32
N VAL A 487 13.94 -41.79 9.87
CA VAL A 487 13.49 -41.50 8.50
C VAL A 487 14.50 -42.05 7.49
N ILE A 488 15.80 -41.82 7.71
CA ILE A 488 16.88 -42.34 6.86
C ILE A 488 16.86 -43.87 6.81
N VAL A 489 16.62 -44.55 7.93
CA VAL A 489 16.49 -46.02 7.96
C VAL A 489 15.32 -46.48 7.10
N ASP A 490 14.15 -45.84 7.23
CA ASP A 490 12.97 -46.17 6.44
C ASP A 490 13.21 -45.94 4.95
N LEU A 491 13.73 -44.77 4.56
CA LEU A 491 14.03 -44.44 3.17
C LEU A 491 15.00 -45.45 2.54
N ASN A 492 16.06 -45.83 3.25
CA ASN A 492 17.00 -46.86 2.79
C ASN A 492 16.33 -48.24 2.66
N ASN A 493 15.47 -48.61 3.60
CA ASN A 493 14.74 -49.89 3.55
C ASN A 493 13.73 -49.95 2.40
N TRP A 494 13.15 -48.80 2.04
CA TRP A 494 12.22 -48.66 0.93
C TRP A 494 12.91 -48.41 -0.41
N GLY A 495 14.23 -48.18 -0.41
CA GLY A 495 14.99 -47.89 -1.63
C GLY A 495 14.72 -46.49 -2.20
N ILE A 496 14.25 -45.55 -1.38
CA ILE A 496 13.94 -44.18 -1.79
C ILE A 496 15.22 -43.33 -1.68
N GLU A 497 15.65 -42.74 -2.79
CA GLU A 497 16.79 -41.82 -2.81
C GLU A 497 16.43 -40.46 -2.21
N TYR A 498 17.36 -39.88 -1.42
CA TYR A 498 17.13 -38.63 -0.73
C TYR A 498 18.40 -37.80 -0.54
N ARG A 499 18.23 -36.51 -0.25
CA ARG A 499 19.30 -35.61 0.21
C ARG A 499 18.80 -34.72 1.34
N VAL A 500 19.66 -34.49 2.33
CA VAL A 500 19.40 -33.47 3.36
C VAL A 500 19.66 -32.09 2.77
N LEU A 501 18.74 -31.17 3.01
CA LEU A 501 18.81 -29.79 2.56
C LEU A 501 19.18 -28.87 3.73
N ASP A 502 19.98 -27.85 3.44
CA ASP A 502 20.44 -26.89 4.44
C ASP A 502 19.34 -25.89 4.85
N ALA A 503 18.35 -25.66 3.98
CA ALA A 503 17.24 -24.75 4.20
C ALA A 503 15.98 -25.15 3.41
N PHE A 504 14.82 -24.60 3.79
CA PHE A 504 13.54 -24.87 3.13
C PHE A 504 13.50 -24.45 1.64
N ASN A 505 14.36 -23.50 1.26
CA ASN A 505 14.47 -22.94 -0.08
C ASN A 505 15.73 -23.42 -0.84
N SER A 506 16.47 -24.40 -0.31
CA SER A 506 17.61 -25.00 -1.01
C SER A 506 17.20 -25.58 -2.37
N THR A 507 18.00 -25.37 -3.41
CA THR A 507 17.73 -25.90 -4.75
C THR A 507 17.57 -27.42 -4.75
N ILE A 508 16.57 -27.92 -5.48
CA ILE A 508 16.33 -29.35 -5.74
C ILE A 508 16.40 -29.61 -7.24
N TYR A 509 16.63 -30.86 -7.61
CA TYR A 509 16.63 -31.30 -9.00
C TYR A 509 15.20 -31.42 -9.54
N SER A 510 15.06 -31.43 -10.88
CA SER A 510 13.74 -31.51 -11.54
C SER A 510 12.98 -32.81 -11.26
N ASN A 511 13.69 -33.86 -10.84
CA ASN A 511 13.14 -35.16 -10.44
C ASN A 511 13.07 -35.31 -8.91
N GLU A 512 13.15 -34.22 -8.15
CA GLU A 512 13.01 -34.25 -6.70
C GLU A 512 11.79 -33.41 -6.27
N TYR A 513 11.21 -33.77 -5.13
CA TYR A 513 10.30 -32.91 -4.39
C TYR A 513 10.79 -32.73 -2.95
N ARG A 514 10.29 -31.70 -2.26
CA ARG A 514 10.76 -31.36 -0.92
C ARG A 514 9.77 -31.83 0.14
N ILE A 515 10.29 -32.35 1.25
CA ILE A 515 9.56 -32.53 2.50
C ILE A 515 10.23 -31.77 3.63
N GLY A 516 9.44 -31.33 4.59
CA GLY A 516 9.89 -30.74 5.84
C GLY A 516 9.48 -31.64 7.00
N MET A 517 10.36 -31.75 7.98
CA MET A 517 10.09 -32.41 9.25
C MET A 517 10.40 -31.43 10.36
N ARG A 518 9.52 -31.35 11.36
CA ARG A 518 9.72 -30.51 12.54
C ARG A 518 9.36 -31.23 13.82
N VAL A 519 9.99 -30.82 14.90
CA VAL A 519 9.67 -31.27 16.27
C VAL A 519 8.83 -30.21 16.98
N LEU A 520 7.82 -30.66 17.70
CA LEU A 520 6.93 -29.81 18.49
C LEU A 520 7.30 -29.86 19.96
N TYR A 521 7.39 -28.68 20.59
CA TYR A 521 7.79 -28.50 21.99
C TYR A 521 6.63 -27.98 22.84
N ASP A 522 6.52 -28.50 24.06
CA ASP A 522 5.51 -28.06 25.02
C ASP A 522 5.84 -26.62 25.45
N PRO A 523 4.91 -25.67 25.35
CA PRO A 523 5.17 -24.27 25.65
C PRO A 523 5.46 -24.01 27.14
N LEU A 524 5.06 -24.91 28.04
CA LEU A 524 5.25 -24.75 29.49
C LEU A 524 6.61 -25.22 29.98
N ASP A 525 7.14 -26.31 29.42
CA ASP A 525 8.39 -26.93 29.90
C ASP A 525 9.47 -27.12 28.83
N ASN A 526 9.19 -26.67 27.60
CA ASN A 526 10.07 -26.72 26.43
C ASN A 526 10.60 -28.14 26.14
N LYS A 527 9.81 -29.18 26.41
CA LYS A 527 10.16 -30.56 26.04
C LYS A 527 9.50 -30.96 24.73
N PRO A 528 10.21 -31.72 23.87
CA PRO A 528 9.64 -32.20 22.63
C PRO A 528 8.54 -33.24 22.93
N TYR A 529 7.33 -33.02 22.43
CA TYR A 529 6.17 -33.89 22.70
C TYR A 529 5.62 -34.57 21.44
N SER A 530 5.96 -34.06 20.24
CA SER A 530 5.47 -34.60 18.97
C SER A 530 6.39 -34.21 17.81
N TYR A 531 6.12 -34.74 16.62
CA TYR A 531 6.75 -34.33 15.37
C TYR A 531 5.69 -34.22 14.28
N HIS A 532 6.01 -33.51 13.21
CA HIS A 532 5.12 -33.37 12.07
C HIS A 532 5.89 -33.30 10.75
N PHE A 533 5.30 -33.85 9.69
CA PHE A 533 5.83 -33.83 8.34
C PHE A 533 4.93 -33.06 7.38
N ILE A 534 5.56 -32.30 6.50
CA ILE A 534 4.91 -31.48 5.49
C ILE A 534 5.59 -31.75 4.15
N MET A 535 4.87 -31.51 3.05
CA MET A 535 5.42 -31.62 1.71
C MET A 535 5.30 -30.30 0.96
N GLN A 536 6.24 -30.05 0.07
CA GLN A 536 6.11 -29.01 -0.92
C GLN A 536 5.39 -29.56 -2.15
N LEU A 537 4.31 -28.89 -2.53
CA LEU A 537 3.51 -29.18 -3.72
C LEU A 537 4.23 -28.71 -5.00
N PRO A 538 3.81 -29.19 -6.19
CA PRO A 538 4.39 -28.75 -7.46
C PRO A 538 4.29 -27.25 -7.74
N ASN A 539 3.30 -26.56 -7.15
CA ASN A 539 3.16 -25.10 -7.24
C ASN A 539 4.10 -24.35 -6.26
N GLY A 540 4.91 -25.07 -5.49
CA GLY A 540 5.84 -24.55 -4.50
C GLY A 540 5.24 -24.38 -3.10
N HIS A 541 3.92 -24.42 -2.92
CA HIS A 541 3.27 -24.26 -1.62
C HIS A 541 3.56 -25.43 -0.68
N TRP A 542 3.51 -25.19 0.62
CA TRP A 542 3.65 -26.23 1.63
C TRP A 542 2.30 -26.77 2.03
N ALA A 543 2.14 -28.09 2.06
CA ALA A 543 0.91 -28.77 2.46
C ALA A 543 1.17 -29.76 3.59
N GLN A 544 0.10 -30.05 4.34
CA GLN A 544 0.14 -30.92 5.49
C GLN A 544 -1.11 -31.78 5.61
N LYS A 545 -1.00 -32.84 6.40
CA LYS A 545 -2.11 -33.74 6.70
C LYS A 545 -2.11 -34.13 8.18
N LEU A 546 -3.23 -33.90 8.87
CA LEU A 546 -3.44 -34.44 10.21
C LEU A 546 -4.15 -35.81 10.15
N PRO A 547 -3.92 -36.68 11.15
CA PRO A 547 -4.67 -37.93 11.25
C PRO A 547 -6.17 -37.66 11.30
N SER A 548 -6.94 -38.38 10.47
CA SER A 548 -8.41 -38.25 10.38
C SER A 548 -8.94 -36.92 9.83
N GLU A 549 -8.07 -36.07 9.29
CA GLU A 549 -8.47 -34.85 8.59
C GLU A 549 -8.03 -34.91 7.12
N ASP A 550 -8.77 -34.20 6.28
CA ASP A 550 -8.34 -33.89 4.93
C ASP A 550 -7.04 -33.09 5.01
N SER A 551 -6.11 -33.30 4.09
CA SER A 551 -4.92 -32.43 4.00
C SER A 551 -5.27 -31.02 3.54
N TRP A 552 -4.38 -30.05 3.74
CA TRP A 552 -4.53 -28.69 3.22
C TRP A 552 -3.19 -28.02 2.98
N VAL A 553 -3.20 -26.91 2.22
CA VAL A 553 -2.03 -26.05 2.08
C VAL A 553 -1.84 -25.25 3.39
N LEU A 554 -0.66 -25.40 3.99
CA LEU A 554 -0.24 -24.71 5.20
C LEU A 554 0.17 -23.26 4.91
N CYS A 555 1.01 -23.04 3.90
CA CYS A 555 1.50 -21.72 3.53
C CYS A 555 2.06 -21.65 2.10
N ALA A 556 2.26 -20.43 1.61
CA ALA A 556 2.94 -20.17 0.35
C ALA A 556 4.37 -20.74 0.33
N GLY A 557 4.88 -21.02 -0.87
CA GLY A 557 6.22 -21.61 -1.04
C GLY A 557 7.39 -20.71 -0.65
N SER A 558 7.17 -19.40 -0.64
CA SER A 558 8.12 -18.39 -0.18
C SER A 558 8.23 -18.31 1.35
N VAL A 559 7.30 -18.94 2.07
CA VAL A 559 7.25 -18.96 3.53
C VAL A 559 7.97 -20.21 4.03
N ASP A 560 8.90 -20.03 4.97
CA ASP A 560 9.41 -21.17 5.72
C ASP A 560 8.25 -21.73 6.54
N PRO A 561 7.88 -23.01 6.37
CA PRO A 561 6.77 -23.59 7.13
C PRO A 561 7.02 -23.59 8.65
N LEU A 562 8.26 -23.42 9.12
CA LEU A 562 8.56 -23.14 10.52
C LEU A 562 8.10 -21.75 10.97
N ASP A 563 8.00 -20.77 10.09
CA ASP A 563 7.59 -19.41 10.40
C ASP A 563 6.07 -19.22 10.44
N THR A 564 5.32 -20.28 10.16
CA THR A 564 3.86 -20.30 10.24
C THR A 564 3.38 -20.60 11.66
N ILE A 565 2.39 -19.84 12.13
CA ILE A 565 1.66 -20.19 13.36
C ILE A 565 0.85 -21.44 13.05
N TRP A 566 1.09 -22.50 13.81
CA TRP A 566 0.39 -23.76 13.65
C TRP A 566 -0.96 -23.72 14.32
N LEU A 567 -1.95 -23.25 13.57
CA LEU A 567 -3.33 -23.54 13.87
C LEU A 567 -3.58 -25.02 13.55
N LEU A 568 -3.57 -25.88 14.57
CA LEU A 568 -4.30 -27.16 14.55
C LEU A 568 -5.81 -26.84 14.55
N ARG A 569 -6.29 -26.09 13.56
CA ARG A 569 -7.64 -25.54 13.44
C ARG A 569 -8.13 -24.71 14.65
N ASN A 570 -8.61 -23.51 14.36
CA ASN A 570 -9.61 -22.83 15.19
C ASN A 570 -10.89 -23.71 15.22
N ARG A 571 -11.07 -24.55 16.25
CA ARG A 571 -12.42 -24.89 16.71
C ARG A 571 -12.79 -23.90 17.81
N PRO A 572 -14.01 -23.33 17.80
CA PRO A 572 -14.50 -22.52 18.91
C PRO A 572 -14.32 -23.28 20.23
N GLY A 573 -13.54 -22.73 21.16
CA GLY A 573 -13.35 -23.26 22.51
C GLY A 573 -12.13 -24.14 22.76
N ILE A 574 -11.22 -24.34 21.79
CA ILE A 574 -9.91 -24.97 22.05
C ILE A 574 -8.85 -23.86 22.16
N PRO A 575 -8.05 -23.80 23.25
CA PRO A 575 -6.98 -22.81 23.36
C PRO A 575 -5.99 -22.93 22.20
N ILE A 576 -5.64 -21.79 21.61
CA ILE A 576 -4.49 -21.68 20.72
C ILE A 576 -3.26 -22.03 21.57
N TYR A 577 -2.65 -23.17 21.30
CA TYR A 577 -1.30 -23.41 21.78
C TYR A 577 -0.38 -22.93 20.68
N ASP A 578 0.30 -21.81 20.89
CA ASP A 578 1.49 -21.47 20.13
C ASP A 578 2.49 -22.60 20.31
N ALA A 579 2.57 -23.51 19.33
CA ALA A 579 3.58 -24.55 19.36
C ALA A 579 4.93 -23.88 19.16
N CYS A 580 5.66 -23.72 20.25
CA CYS A 580 6.97 -23.09 20.30
C CYS A 580 7.99 -23.73 19.34
N ILE A 581 8.91 -22.86 18.93
CA ILE A 581 10.15 -23.06 18.17
C ILE A 581 10.69 -24.48 18.26
N GLY A 582 10.87 -25.13 17.11
CA GLY A 582 11.54 -26.42 17.00
C GLY A 582 12.55 -26.45 15.86
N ASP A 583 13.52 -27.37 15.96
CA ASP A 583 14.40 -27.68 14.86
C ASP A 583 13.58 -28.27 13.70
N ALA A 584 13.88 -27.86 12.46
CA ALA A 584 13.40 -28.55 11.27
C ALA A 584 14.55 -29.12 10.45
N ILE A 585 14.21 -30.14 9.69
CA ILE A 585 15.05 -30.68 8.64
C ILE A 585 14.23 -30.73 7.36
N TYR A 586 14.90 -30.38 6.27
CA TYR A 586 14.35 -30.47 4.93
C TYR A 586 15.05 -31.61 4.19
N LEU A 587 14.27 -32.38 3.45
CA LEU A 587 14.76 -33.46 2.60
C LEU A 587 14.28 -33.20 1.18
N ALA A 588 15.16 -33.42 0.21
CA ALA A 588 14.77 -33.67 -1.16
C ALA A 588 14.58 -35.17 -1.33
N ILE A 589 13.43 -35.57 -1.85
CA ILE A 589 13.06 -36.96 -2.13
C ILE A 589 12.99 -37.12 -3.64
N GLN A 590 13.66 -38.15 -4.17
CA GLN A 590 13.64 -38.42 -5.60
C GLN A 590 12.32 -39.04 -6.02
N ILE A 591 11.77 -38.58 -7.14
CA ILE A 591 10.59 -39.14 -7.79
C ILE A 591 11.09 -40.28 -8.69
N ASP A 592 10.61 -41.49 -8.43
CA ASP A 592 10.78 -42.61 -9.38
C ASP A 592 9.80 -42.44 -10.55
N ASP A 593 10.28 -42.67 -11.77
CA ASP A 593 9.48 -42.62 -13.02
C ASP A 593 8.34 -43.67 -13.07
#